data_AF-A0A495J973-F1
#
_entry.id   AF-A0A495J973-F1
#
_cell.length_a   1.000
_cell.length_b   1.000
_cell.length_c   1.000
_cell.angle_alpha   90.00
_cell.angle_beta   90.00
_cell.angle_gamma   90.00
#
_symmetry.space_group_name_H-M   'P 1'
#
loop_
_entity.id
_entity.type
_entity.pdbx_description
1 polymer ?
#
loop_
_entity_poly.entity_id
_entity_poly.type
_entity_poly.pdbx_seq_one_letter_code
_entity_poly.pdbx_strand_id
1 'polypeptide(L)'
;MTIELITKGKIADYIKDNSDAYAYFVMWLKESKYRDRPRHLDADTPDGTIMISGQLGASNYVIKYKVNIWHKTAYIIFFGTRKEEIVYYENETKKLIAEYPDTEFITTSETIIVSVKPPNISEKSPAFSKTIVPKGEHEEFIFPDHINNDLPYQTKEEYEKNLDRAITIFNAQPGTNEFEELTTLLSLIKGYESAIFKFPMFNMLTALKLRMQDFQLKPNDLIYAFGNRKEVDLFLSGEKIPPNLILKKVYNMMGLKILADRDDFIPS
;
A
#
# COMPACT_ATOMS: atom_id res chain seq x y z
N MET A 1 -10.58 3.22 -13.64
CA MET A 1 -9.64 2.45 -14.50
C MET A 1 -8.59 1.87 -13.57
N THR A 2 -8.40 0.56 -13.55
CA THR A 2 -7.54 -0.12 -12.58
C THR A 2 -6.07 0.02 -12.95
N ILE A 3 -5.25 0.54 -12.03
CA ILE A 3 -3.78 0.55 -12.16
C ILE A 3 -3.25 -0.74 -11.54
N GLU A 4 -2.42 -1.46 -12.28
CA GLU A 4 -1.79 -2.68 -11.79
C GLU A 4 -0.43 -2.37 -11.15
N LEU A 5 -0.22 -2.89 -9.94
CA LEU A 5 1.03 -2.76 -9.24
C LEU A 5 1.97 -3.92 -9.57
N ILE A 6 3.21 -3.62 -9.92
CA ILE A 6 4.35 -4.55 -9.96
C ILE A 6 5.26 -4.31 -8.75
N THR A 7 6.35 -5.05 -8.58
CA THR A 7 7.30 -5.02 -7.45
C THR A 7 6.74 -5.53 -6.12
N LYS A 8 5.68 -6.34 -6.15
CA LYS A 8 5.02 -6.85 -4.93
C LYS A 8 5.96 -7.68 -4.05
N GLY A 9 6.92 -8.38 -4.66
CA GLY A 9 7.89 -9.21 -3.94
C GLY A 9 8.75 -8.44 -2.95
N LYS A 10 9.11 -7.18 -3.27
CA LYS A 10 9.92 -6.36 -2.37
C LYS A 10 9.20 -6.06 -1.05
N ILE A 11 7.87 -5.89 -1.08
CA ILE A 11 7.07 -5.73 0.13
C ILE A 11 7.01 -7.04 0.94
N ALA A 12 6.89 -8.19 0.26
CA ALA A 12 6.83 -9.48 0.95
C ALA A 12 8.12 -9.74 1.76
N ASP A 13 9.28 -9.48 1.17
CA ASP A 13 10.58 -9.60 1.84
C ASP A 13 10.67 -8.67 3.06
N TYR A 14 10.22 -7.42 2.95
CA TYR A 14 10.25 -6.46 4.06
C TYR A 14 9.33 -6.82 5.23
N ILE A 15 8.13 -7.32 4.92
CA ILE A 15 7.15 -7.72 5.93
C ILE A 15 7.67 -8.92 6.74
N LYS A 16 8.45 -9.81 6.13
CA LYS A 16 9.07 -10.95 6.82
C LYS A 16 9.94 -10.50 8.00
N ASP A 17 10.67 -9.40 7.82
CA ASP A 17 11.56 -8.85 8.84
C ASP A 17 10.87 -7.82 9.76
N ASN A 18 9.70 -7.31 9.36
CA ASN A 18 8.94 -6.28 10.07
C ASN A 18 7.47 -6.69 10.22
N SER A 19 7.20 -7.63 11.13
CA SER A 19 5.87 -8.23 11.29
C SER A 19 4.77 -7.20 11.60
N ASP A 20 5.06 -6.13 12.32
CA ASP A 20 4.10 -5.07 12.63
C ASP A 20 3.70 -4.22 11.40
N ALA A 21 4.54 -4.23 10.36
CA ALA A 21 4.26 -3.59 9.08
C ALA A 21 3.28 -4.40 8.22
N TYR A 22 3.17 -5.71 8.46
CA TYR A 22 2.34 -6.65 7.70
C TYR A 22 0.95 -6.08 7.45
N ALA A 23 0.28 -5.67 8.52
CA ALA A 23 -1.13 -5.34 8.45
C ALA A 23 -1.38 -4.06 7.65
N TYR A 24 -0.47 -3.08 7.72
CA TYR A 24 -0.56 -1.84 6.95
C TYR A 24 -0.27 -2.04 5.46
N PHE A 25 0.80 -2.78 5.13
CA PHE A 25 1.19 -3.00 3.74
C PHE A 25 0.26 -3.97 3.01
N VAL A 26 -0.18 -5.05 3.65
CA VAL A 26 -1.15 -5.99 3.06
C VAL A 26 -2.50 -5.30 2.84
N MET A 27 -2.98 -4.52 3.81
CA MET A 27 -4.19 -3.72 3.64
C MET A 27 -4.05 -2.75 2.46
N TRP A 28 -2.94 -2.02 2.39
CA TRP A 28 -2.70 -1.09 1.28
C TRP A 28 -2.64 -1.80 -0.07
N LEU A 29 -1.93 -2.94 -0.16
CA LEU A 29 -1.82 -3.74 -1.38
C LEU A 29 -3.17 -4.25 -1.87
N LYS A 30 -3.99 -4.75 -0.95
CA LYS A 30 -5.35 -5.22 -1.23
C LYS A 30 -6.24 -4.06 -1.70
N GLU A 31 -6.16 -2.90 -1.06
CA GLU A 31 -6.93 -1.71 -1.44
C GLU A 31 -6.43 -1.02 -2.72
N SER A 32 -5.15 -1.16 -3.07
CA SER A 32 -4.52 -0.44 -4.18
C SER A 32 -5.27 -0.62 -5.51
N LYS A 33 -5.81 -1.83 -5.73
CA LYS A 33 -6.61 -2.20 -6.92
C LYS A 33 -7.94 -1.47 -7.02
N TYR A 34 -8.47 -0.99 -5.90
CA TYR A 34 -9.76 -0.30 -5.78
C TYR A 34 -9.62 1.21 -5.58
N ARG A 35 -8.37 1.72 -5.49
CA ARG A 35 -8.11 3.15 -5.50
C ARG A 35 -8.30 3.65 -6.92
N ASP A 36 -9.56 3.86 -7.31
CA ASP A 36 -9.91 4.58 -8.52
C ASP A 36 -9.27 5.97 -8.44
N ARG A 37 -8.24 6.19 -9.25
CA ARG A 37 -7.67 7.51 -9.47
C ARG A 37 -7.94 7.93 -10.91
N PRO A 38 -9.14 8.44 -11.24
CA PRO A 38 -9.23 9.42 -12.29
C PRO A 38 -8.73 10.74 -11.67
N ARG A 39 -7.41 10.90 -11.52
CA ARG A 39 -6.91 12.28 -11.59
C ARG A 39 -6.96 12.59 -13.08
N HIS A 40 -7.65 13.68 -13.41
CA HIS A 40 -7.71 14.19 -14.76
C HIS A 40 -6.30 14.08 -15.37
N LEU A 41 -6.27 13.48 -16.57
CA LEU A 41 -5.10 13.42 -17.42
C LEU A 41 -4.78 14.88 -17.78
N ASP A 42 -4.17 15.62 -16.86
CA ASP A 42 -3.79 16.98 -17.14
C ASP A 42 -2.73 16.89 -18.24
N ALA A 43 -2.91 17.72 -19.27
CA ALA A 43 -2.00 17.86 -20.40
C ALA A 43 -0.55 18.21 -19.99
N ASP A 44 -0.32 18.43 -18.69
CA ASP A 44 0.92 18.85 -18.04
C ASP A 44 1.77 17.68 -17.50
N THR A 45 1.53 16.42 -17.91
CA THR A 45 2.47 15.30 -17.67
C THR A 45 3.08 14.80 -18.99
N PRO A 46 4.10 15.49 -19.54
CA PRO A 46 4.66 15.19 -20.86
C PRO A 46 5.23 13.77 -20.98
N ASP A 47 5.75 13.21 -19.88
CA ASP A 47 6.32 11.87 -19.81
C ASP A 47 5.31 10.82 -19.32
N GLY A 48 4.03 11.19 -19.15
CA GLY A 48 2.94 10.29 -18.78
C GLY A 48 3.17 9.53 -17.48
N THR A 49 4.06 10.03 -16.61
CA THR A 49 4.33 9.40 -15.32
C THR A 49 3.99 10.29 -14.14
N ILE A 50 3.52 9.67 -13.06
CA ILE A 50 3.08 10.37 -11.86
C ILE A 50 3.70 9.71 -10.64
N MET A 51 4.36 10.52 -9.83
CA MET A 51 4.88 10.11 -8.52
C MET A 51 3.79 10.24 -7.47
N ILE A 52 3.62 9.21 -6.65
CA ILE A 52 2.63 9.20 -5.57
C ILE A 52 3.32 8.76 -4.29
N SER A 53 3.16 9.56 -3.24
CA SER A 53 3.52 9.22 -1.87
C SER A 53 2.28 9.18 -0.99
N GLY A 54 2.27 8.31 0.01
CA GLY A 54 1.24 8.30 1.04
C GLY A 54 1.68 7.61 2.31
N GLN A 55 1.31 8.18 3.44
CA GLN A 55 1.37 7.52 4.74
C GLN A 55 0.28 6.44 4.82
N LEU A 56 0.57 5.34 5.51
CA LEU A 56 -0.35 4.22 5.67
C LEU A 56 -1.16 4.36 6.96
N GLY A 57 -2.33 4.97 6.87
CA GLY A 57 -3.20 5.20 8.03
C GLY A 57 -2.52 6.09 9.08
N ALA A 58 -2.76 5.80 10.36
CA ALA A 58 -2.11 6.48 11.49
C ALA A 58 -0.72 5.92 11.84
N SER A 59 -0.15 5.05 11.00
CA SER A 59 1.18 4.46 11.23
C SER A 59 2.32 5.39 10.81
N ASN A 60 3.56 5.05 11.18
CA ASN A 60 4.76 5.70 10.67
C ASN A 60 5.23 5.13 9.32
N TYR A 61 4.48 4.22 8.70
CA TYR A 61 4.82 3.62 7.42
C TYR A 61 4.41 4.51 6.26
N VAL A 62 5.28 4.58 5.26
CA VAL A 62 5.11 5.36 4.05
C VAL A 62 5.33 4.44 2.85
N ILE A 63 4.56 4.69 1.80
CA ILE A 63 4.80 4.09 0.50
C ILE A 63 4.89 5.17 -0.57
N LYS A 64 5.83 4.97 -1.50
CA LYS A 64 6.02 5.80 -2.69
C LYS A 64 6.08 4.92 -3.91
N TYR A 65 5.34 5.30 -4.93
CA TYR A 65 5.26 4.55 -6.17
C TYR A 65 5.12 5.48 -7.36
N LYS A 66 5.63 5.04 -8.50
CA LYS A 66 5.53 5.73 -9.77
C LYS A 66 4.48 5.05 -10.61
N VAL A 67 3.61 5.82 -11.25
CA VAL A 67 2.58 5.33 -12.16
C VAL A 67 2.99 5.71 -13.58
N ASN A 68 2.89 4.77 -14.51
CA ASN A 68 2.86 5.03 -15.95
C ASN A 68 1.39 4.94 -16.39
N ILE A 69 0.84 6.04 -16.89
CA ILE A 69 -0.58 6.13 -17.24
C ILE A 69 -0.92 5.35 -18.52
N TRP A 70 0.02 5.29 -19.47
CA TRP A 70 -0.18 4.61 -20.74
C TRP A 70 -0.25 3.09 -20.56
N HIS A 71 0.67 2.54 -19.77
CA HIS A 71 0.70 1.12 -19.43
C HIS A 71 -0.23 0.76 -18.26
N LYS A 72 -0.88 1.76 -17.65
CA LYS A 72 -1.75 1.59 -16.46
C LYS A 72 -1.08 0.78 -15.37
N THR A 73 0.21 1.00 -15.18
CA THR A 73 1.06 0.20 -14.31
C THR A 73 1.74 1.10 -13.30
N ALA A 74 1.98 0.59 -12.10
CA ALA A 74 2.73 1.26 -11.07
C ALA A 74 3.84 0.37 -10.53
N TYR A 75 4.99 0.93 -10.18
CA TYR A 75 6.02 0.24 -9.41
C TYR A 75 6.35 1.01 -8.14
N ILE A 76 6.76 0.29 -7.11
CA ILE A 76 7.09 0.87 -5.81
C ILE A 76 8.53 1.36 -5.83
N ILE A 77 8.71 2.62 -5.47
CA ILE A 77 10.01 3.28 -5.37
C ILE A 77 10.58 3.11 -3.97
N PHE A 78 9.71 3.29 -2.97
CA PHE A 78 10.08 3.19 -1.57
C PHE A 78 8.90 2.68 -0.76
N PHE A 79 9.20 1.85 0.23
CA PHE A 79 8.30 1.51 1.32
C PHE A 79 9.13 1.35 2.59
N GLY A 80 8.54 1.69 3.72
CA GLY A 80 9.21 1.58 5.02
C GLY A 80 8.69 2.62 6.00
N THR A 81 9.34 2.74 7.14
CA THR A 81 9.06 3.81 8.10
C THR A 81 9.51 5.17 7.57
N ARG A 82 8.92 6.24 8.11
CA ARG A 82 9.34 7.62 7.82
C ARG A 82 10.82 7.88 8.14
N LYS A 83 11.39 7.16 9.10
CA LYS A 83 12.82 7.25 9.46
C LYS A 83 13.69 6.63 8.37
N GLU A 84 13.33 5.44 7.90
CA GLU A 84 14.04 4.77 6.79
C GLU A 84 13.93 5.56 5.49
N GLU A 85 12.80 6.22 5.26
CA GLU A 85 12.60 7.09 4.11
C GLU A 85 13.64 8.20 4.07
N ILE A 86 13.86 8.87 5.19
CA ILE A 86 14.86 9.95 5.30
C ILE A 86 16.25 9.41 4.95
N VAL A 87 16.65 8.29 5.57
CA VAL A 87 17.96 7.65 5.32
C VAL A 87 18.11 7.22 3.86
N TYR A 88 17.06 6.66 3.26
CA TYR A 88 17.04 6.26 1.86
C TYR A 88 17.32 7.45 0.93
N TYR A 89 16.59 8.55 1.10
CA TYR A 89 16.78 9.73 0.24
C TYR A 89 18.12 10.42 0.48
N GLU A 90 18.62 10.46 1.71
CA GLU A 90 19.97 10.95 1.98
C GLU A 90 21.04 10.16 1.21
N ASN A 91 20.88 8.84 1.14
CA ASN A 91 21.81 7.98 0.39
C ASN A 91 21.67 8.16 -1.12
N GLU A 92 20.46 8.27 -1.64
CA GLU A 92 20.23 8.55 -3.07
C GLU A 92 20.77 9.93 -3.47
N THR A 93 20.57 10.96 -2.64
CA THR A 93 21.17 12.28 -2.85
C THR A 93 22.70 12.22 -2.87
N LYS A 94 23.33 11.46 -1.96
CA LYS A 94 24.79 11.27 -1.98
C LYS A 94 25.30 10.61 -3.25
N LYS A 95 24.59 9.60 -3.76
CA LYS A 95 24.93 8.94 -5.05
C LYS A 95 24.84 9.93 -6.21
N LEU A 96 23.76 10.70 -6.27
CA LEU A 96 23.56 11.71 -7.32
C LEU A 96 24.63 12.80 -7.29
N ILE A 97 25.01 13.28 -6.10
CA ILE A 97 26.11 14.24 -5.94
C ILE A 97 27.45 13.65 -6.43
N ALA A 98 27.69 12.36 -6.16
CA ALA A 98 28.91 11.69 -6.61
C ALA A 98 28.93 11.49 -8.14
N GLU A 99 27.78 11.23 -8.75
CA GLU A 99 27.64 11.05 -10.20
C GLU A 99 27.68 12.38 -10.97
N TYR A 100 27.13 13.44 -10.39
CA TYR A 100 27.02 14.77 -10.98
C TYR A 100 27.64 15.85 -10.06
N PRO A 101 28.97 15.86 -9.87
CA PRO A 101 29.65 16.73 -8.90
C PRO A 101 29.49 18.22 -9.18
N ASP A 102 29.18 18.59 -10.42
CA ASP A 102 29.03 19.98 -10.87
C ASP A 102 27.57 20.49 -10.81
N THR A 103 26.63 19.70 -10.25
CA THR A 103 25.22 20.12 -10.12
C THR A 103 24.94 20.84 -8.79
N GLU A 104 24.35 22.03 -8.86
CA GLU A 104 23.80 22.73 -7.69
C GLU A 104 22.37 22.26 -7.41
N PHE A 105 22.14 21.69 -6.22
CA PHE A 105 20.80 21.38 -5.74
C PHE A 105 20.15 22.61 -5.11
N ILE A 106 19.20 23.22 -5.80
CA ILE A 106 18.37 24.30 -5.23
C ILE A 106 17.20 23.66 -4.47
N THR A 107 17.26 23.63 -3.14
CA THR A 107 16.12 23.23 -2.30
C THR A 107 15.31 24.48 -1.93
N THR A 108 14.14 24.65 -2.53
CA THR A 108 13.17 25.69 -2.14
C THR A 108 12.09 25.09 -1.26
N SER A 109 11.94 25.63 -0.05
CA SER A 109 10.82 25.32 0.84
C SER A 109 10.04 26.60 1.14
N GLU A 110 8.80 26.70 0.68
CA GLU A 110 7.87 27.75 1.11
C GLU A 110 7.05 27.24 2.29
N THR A 111 7.17 27.90 3.44
CA THR A 111 6.31 27.63 4.59
C THR A 111 5.14 28.60 4.56
N ILE A 112 3.96 28.12 4.20
CA ILE A 112 2.72 28.90 4.32
C ILE A 112 2.19 28.76 5.75
N ILE A 113 2.39 29.79 6.58
CA ILE A 113 1.80 29.84 7.91
C ILE A 113 0.34 30.29 7.77
N VAL A 114 -0.58 29.33 7.72
CA VAL A 114 -2.01 29.63 7.80
C VAL A 114 -2.40 29.77 9.27
N SER A 115 -2.46 31.00 9.77
CA SER A 115 -2.97 31.29 11.12
C SER A 115 -4.50 31.24 11.13
N VAL A 116 -5.06 30.02 11.19
CA VAL A 116 -6.49 29.83 11.50
C VAL A 116 -6.67 30.00 13.01
N LYS A 117 -7.54 30.91 13.46
CA LYS A 117 -7.95 30.89 14.87
C LYS A 117 -8.55 29.51 15.15
N PRO A 118 -8.00 28.73 16.11
CA PRO A 118 -8.54 27.41 16.37
C PRO A 118 -10.00 27.56 16.81
N PRO A 119 -10.94 26.77 16.25
CA PRO A 119 -12.27 26.69 16.83
C PRO A 119 -12.14 26.29 18.29
N ASN A 120 -13.01 26.85 19.14
CA ASN A 120 -12.98 26.61 20.59
C ASN A 120 -13.42 25.17 20.88
N ILE A 121 -12.51 24.21 20.68
CA ILE A 121 -12.71 22.79 20.95
C ILE A 121 -12.19 22.55 22.36
N SER A 122 -13.11 22.57 23.32
CA SER A 122 -12.88 22.16 24.70
C SER A 122 -12.87 20.63 24.81
N GLU A 123 -11.96 19.95 24.12
CA GLU A 123 -11.68 18.54 24.41
C GLU A 123 -10.18 18.28 24.31
N LYS A 124 -9.59 17.90 25.45
CA LYS A 124 -8.23 17.35 25.48
C LYS A 124 -8.24 16.08 24.63
N SER A 125 -7.56 16.08 23.49
CA SER A 125 -7.26 14.84 22.77
C SER A 125 -6.60 13.86 23.75
N PRO A 126 -7.14 12.64 23.94
CA PRO A 126 -6.52 11.69 24.85
C PRO A 126 -5.15 11.31 24.30
N ALA A 127 -4.14 11.29 25.18
CA ALA A 127 -2.87 10.65 24.86
C ALA A 127 -3.10 9.13 24.82
N PHE A 128 -2.93 8.51 23.66
CA PHE A 128 -3.07 7.06 23.53
C PHE A 128 -1.69 6.38 23.53
N SER A 129 -1.55 5.43 24.45
CA SER A 129 -0.40 4.56 24.60
C SER A 129 -0.69 3.20 23.96
N LYS A 130 0.28 2.74 23.18
CA LYS A 130 0.55 1.39 22.66
C LYS A 130 -0.24 0.90 21.45
N THR A 131 0.57 0.48 20.46
CA THR A 131 0.29 -0.39 19.32
C THR A 131 -0.54 -1.59 19.73
N ILE A 132 -1.78 -1.67 19.23
CA ILE A 132 -2.60 -2.89 19.26
C ILE A 132 -2.39 -3.61 17.93
N VAL A 133 -1.18 -4.08 17.68
CA VAL A 133 -0.94 -5.12 16.70
C VAL A 133 -0.49 -6.33 17.51
N PRO A 134 -1.28 -7.41 17.60
CA PRO A 134 -0.78 -8.64 18.21
C PRO A 134 0.45 -9.07 17.42
N LYS A 135 1.60 -9.02 18.09
CA LYS A 135 2.87 -9.51 17.58
C LYS A 135 2.74 -11.04 17.52
N GLY A 136 2.29 -11.60 16.40
CA GLY A 136 2.36 -13.06 16.22
C GLY A 136 1.29 -13.79 15.41
N GLU A 137 0.32 -13.14 14.76
CA GLU A 137 -0.65 -13.87 13.91
C GLU A 137 -0.67 -13.31 12.48
N HIS A 138 0.37 -13.62 11.73
CA HIS A 138 0.43 -13.37 10.30
C HIS A 138 0.70 -14.69 9.60
N GLU A 139 -0.20 -15.10 8.71
CA GLU A 139 0.08 -16.19 7.77
C GLU A 139 1.36 -15.81 7.00
N GLU A 140 2.35 -16.70 7.01
CA GLU A 140 3.57 -16.51 6.23
C GLU A 140 3.20 -16.36 4.75
N PHE A 141 3.93 -15.51 4.02
CA PHE A 141 3.86 -15.53 2.57
C PHE A 141 4.31 -16.92 2.11
N ILE A 142 3.38 -17.73 1.63
CA ILE A 142 3.69 -19.03 1.06
C ILE A 142 4.32 -18.77 -0.31
N PHE A 143 5.64 -18.86 -0.36
CA PHE A 143 6.36 -18.99 -1.62
C PHE A 143 6.20 -20.45 -2.08
N PRO A 144 5.60 -20.72 -3.25
CA PRO A 144 5.49 -22.09 -3.71
C PRO A 144 6.89 -22.72 -3.89
N ASP A 145 7.12 -23.88 -3.29
CA ASP A 145 8.41 -24.59 -3.29
C ASP A 145 8.87 -25.03 -4.69
N HIS A 146 7.97 -25.04 -5.68
CA HIS A 146 8.24 -25.51 -7.03
C HIS A 146 7.71 -24.52 -8.07
N ILE A 147 8.64 -23.86 -8.76
CA ILE A 147 8.39 -23.06 -9.95
C ILE A 147 8.02 -24.03 -11.08
N ASN A 148 6.78 -23.96 -11.57
CA ASN A 148 6.37 -24.72 -12.74
C ASN A 148 7.16 -24.23 -13.97
N ASN A 149 7.53 -25.13 -14.88
CA ASN A 149 8.35 -24.82 -16.07
C ASN A 149 7.73 -23.76 -17.02
N ASP A 150 6.47 -23.37 -16.84
CA ASP A 150 5.75 -22.43 -17.71
C ASP A 150 5.75 -20.97 -17.20
N LEU A 151 6.54 -20.63 -16.18
CA LEU A 151 6.63 -19.24 -15.72
C LEU A 151 7.43 -18.35 -16.69
N PRO A 152 7.08 -17.04 -16.80
CA PRO A 152 7.83 -16.09 -17.61
C PRO A 152 9.31 -15.97 -17.25
N TYR A 153 9.66 -16.23 -15.99
CA TYR A 153 11.04 -16.23 -15.49
C TYR A 153 11.27 -17.49 -14.65
N GLN A 154 12.42 -18.13 -14.83
CA GLN A 154 12.75 -19.39 -14.18
C GLN A 154 13.55 -19.20 -12.88
N THR A 155 14.15 -18.01 -12.70
CA THR A 155 14.95 -17.67 -11.51
C THR A 155 14.60 -16.29 -10.97
N LYS A 156 14.87 -16.06 -9.67
CA LYS A 156 14.72 -14.72 -9.04
C LYS A 156 15.63 -13.69 -9.71
N GLU A 157 16.87 -14.08 -10.06
CA GLU A 157 17.85 -13.22 -10.73
C GLU A 157 17.36 -12.75 -12.11
N GLU A 158 16.77 -13.65 -12.91
CA GLU A 158 16.18 -13.31 -14.21
C GLU A 158 15.02 -12.33 -14.06
N TYR A 159 14.13 -12.58 -13.10
CA TYR A 159 13.05 -11.66 -12.76
C TYR A 159 13.59 -10.27 -12.35
N GLU A 160 14.57 -10.21 -11.45
CA GLU A 160 15.15 -8.96 -10.96
C GLU A 160 15.81 -8.16 -12.09
N LYS A 161 16.57 -8.83 -12.98
CA LYS A 161 17.17 -8.18 -14.15
C LYS A 161 16.14 -7.55 -15.07
N ASN A 162 15.05 -8.26 -15.37
CA ASN A 162 13.99 -7.76 -16.23
C ASN A 162 13.19 -6.65 -15.54
N LEU A 163 12.97 -6.75 -14.23
CA LEU A 163 12.34 -5.72 -13.43
C LEU A 163 13.16 -4.43 -13.43
N ASP A 164 14.48 -4.51 -13.24
CA ASP A 164 15.37 -3.34 -13.27
C ASP A 164 15.39 -2.68 -14.65
N ARG A 165 15.36 -3.49 -15.72
CA ARG A 165 15.20 -2.97 -17.09
C ARG A 165 13.87 -2.23 -17.26
N ALA A 166 12.77 -2.82 -16.81
CA ALA A 166 11.44 -2.20 -16.88
C ALA A 166 11.36 -0.89 -16.09
N ILE A 167 11.99 -0.82 -14.91
CA ILE A 167 12.09 0.41 -14.10
C ILE A 167 12.89 1.49 -14.83
N THR A 168 14.00 1.11 -15.48
CA THR A 168 14.87 2.04 -16.23
C THR A 168 14.13 2.70 -17.38
N ILE A 169 13.34 1.94 -18.14
CA ILE A 169 12.59 2.43 -19.30
C ILE A 169 11.14 2.82 -18.95
N PHE A 170 10.79 2.92 -17.67
CA PHE A 170 9.40 3.08 -17.23
C PHE A 170 8.72 4.37 -17.73
N ASN A 171 9.50 5.36 -18.14
CA ASN A 171 9.03 6.64 -18.69
C ASN A 171 8.95 6.64 -20.23
N ALA A 172 9.11 5.48 -20.88
CA ALA A 172 9.02 5.39 -22.33
C ALA A 172 7.68 5.93 -22.84
N GLN A 173 7.74 6.75 -23.91
CA GLN A 173 6.58 7.38 -24.53
C GLN A 173 6.01 6.49 -25.64
N PRO A 174 4.69 6.53 -25.89
CA PRO A 174 4.06 5.77 -26.98
C PRO A 174 4.75 6.00 -28.33
N GLY A 175 4.97 4.93 -29.09
CA GLY A 175 5.62 4.97 -30.40
C GLY A 175 7.15 4.89 -30.38
N THR A 176 7.77 4.71 -29.21
CA THR A 176 9.21 4.42 -29.07
C THR A 176 9.48 2.92 -28.98
N ASN A 177 10.70 2.48 -29.33
CA ASN A 177 11.10 1.08 -29.17
C ASN A 177 11.07 0.65 -27.70
N GLU A 178 11.46 1.55 -26.80
CA GLU A 178 11.43 1.35 -25.36
C GLU A 178 10.01 1.14 -24.83
N PHE A 179 8.99 1.72 -25.48
CA PHE A 179 7.58 1.54 -25.09
C PHE A 179 7.08 0.12 -25.39
N GLU A 180 7.42 -0.40 -26.57
CA GLU A 180 7.09 -1.77 -26.96
C GLU A 180 7.87 -2.79 -26.10
N GLU A 181 9.14 -2.51 -25.81
CA GLU A 181 9.95 -3.29 -24.88
C GLU A 181 9.30 -3.30 -23.48
N LEU A 182 8.93 -2.12 -22.96
CA LEU A 182 8.29 -1.98 -21.66
C LEU A 182 6.96 -2.74 -21.61
N THR A 183 6.13 -2.66 -22.65
CA THR A 183 4.87 -3.41 -22.74
C THR A 183 5.10 -4.91 -22.56
N THR A 184 6.12 -5.44 -23.24
CA THR A 184 6.49 -6.85 -23.18
C THR A 184 6.99 -7.23 -21.78
N LEU A 185 7.93 -6.47 -21.22
CA LEU A 185 8.49 -6.72 -19.89
C LEU A 185 7.42 -6.68 -18.81
N LEU A 186 6.53 -5.67 -18.84
CA LEU A 186 5.46 -5.54 -17.85
C LEU A 186 4.50 -6.73 -17.89
N SER A 187 4.18 -7.26 -19.07
CA SER A 187 3.33 -8.45 -19.20
C SER A 187 3.97 -9.68 -18.52
N LEU A 188 5.25 -9.93 -18.79
CA LEU A 188 6.00 -11.05 -18.21
C LEU A 188 6.15 -10.92 -16.69
N ILE A 189 6.52 -9.73 -16.21
CA ILE A 189 6.64 -9.41 -14.78
C ILE A 189 5.31 -9.65 -14.06
N LYS A 190 4.20 -9.16 -14.61
CA LYS A 190 2.87 -9.37 -14.01
C LYS A 190 2.48 -10.84 -13.96
N GLY A 191 2.77 -11.59 -15.02
CA GLY A 191 2.52 -13.03 -15.07
C GLY A 191 3.30 -13.77 -14.00
N TYR A 192 4.61 -13.51 -13.89
CA TYR A 192 5.48 -14.08 -12.87
C TYR A 192 5.01 -13.72 -11.45
N GLU A 193 4.78 -12.44 -11.18
CA GLU A 193 4.36 -11.98 -9.86
C GLU A 193 3.01 -12.53 -9.44
N SER A 194 2.06 -12.68 -10.37
CA SER A 194 0.73 -13.21 -10.04
C SER A 194 0.77 -14.71 -9.73
N ALA A 195 1.72 -15.44 -10.31
CA ALA A 195 1.91 -16.85 -10.03
C ALA A 195 2.66 -17.10 -8.70
N ILE A 196 3.68 -16.29 -8.43
CA ILE A 196 4.56 -16.43 -7.27
C ILE A 196 4.01 -15.74 -6.03
N PHE A 197 3.54 -14.49 -6.15
CA PHE A 197 3.07 -13.71 -5.01
C PHE A 197 1.57 -13.85 -4.82
N LYS A 198 1.19 -14.91 -4.09
CA LYS A 198 -0.16 -15.02 -3.53
C LYS A 198 -0.18 -14.31 -2.19
N PHE A 199 -0.94 -13.22 -2.10
CA PHE A 199 -1.10 -12.53 -0.83
C PHE A 199 -1.86 -13.44 0.15
N PRO A 200 -1.33 -13.65 1.37
CA PRO A 200 -2.02 -14.38 2.41
C PRO A 200 -3.42 -13.81 2.69
N MET A 201 -4.28 -14.63 3.29
CA MET A 201 -5.60 -14.13 3.68
C MET A 201 -5.41 -13.07 4.77
N PHE A 202 -6.14 -11.96 4.61
CA PHE A 202 -6.03 -10.84 5.54
C PHE A 202 -7.18 -10.92 6.53
N ASN A 203 -6.87 -11.07 7.81
CA ASN A 203 -7.86 -11.17 8.86
C ASN A 203 -8.71 -9.88 8.91
N MET A 204 -10.02 -10.01 8.71
CA MET A 204 -10.96 -8.88 8.63
C MET A 204 -11.04 -8.10 9.94
N LEU A 205 -10.98 -8.79 11.07
CA LEU A 205 -10.99 -8.16 12.39
C LEU A 205 -9.72 -7.33 12.61
N THR A 206 -8.58 -7.77 12.06
CA THR A 206 -7.34 -6.97 12.06
C THR A 206 -7.51 -5.71 11.22
N ALA A 207 -8.03 -5.83 9.99
CA ALA A 207 -8.34 -4.69 9.12
C ALA A 207 -9.23 -3.65 9.81
N LEU A 208 -10.29 -4.14 10.46
CA LEU A 208 -11.24 -3.34 11.20
C LEU A 208 -10.56 -2.58 12.35
N LYS A 209 -9.79 -3.28 13.18
CA LYS A 209 -9.07 -2.67 14.32
C LYS A 209 -8.10 -1.59 13.86
N LEU A 210 -7.39 -1.80 12.75
CA LEU A 210 -6.55 -0.76 12.15
C LEU A 210 -7.34 0.47 11.73
N ARG A 211 -8.50 0.29 11.08
CA ARG A 211 -9.36 1.42 10.69
C ARG A 211 -9.96 2.13 11.89
N MET A 212 -10.32 1.40 12.94
CA MET A 212 -10.74 2.00 14.20
C MET A 212 -9.63 2.87 14.77
N GLN A 213 -8.37 2.43 14.71
CA GLN A 213 -7.23 3.24 15.14
C GLN A 213 -7.04 4.49 14.24
N ASP A 214 -7.07 4.31 12.91
CA ASP A 214 -6.91 5.41 11.94
C ASP A 214 -7.95 6.51 12.15
N PHE A 215 -9.20 6.13 12.40
CA PHE A 215 -10.32 7.04 12.63
C PHE A 215 -10.55 7.38 14.11
N GLN A 216 -9.71 6.90 15.02
CA GLN A 216 -9.83 7.10 16.47
C GLN A 216 -11.19 6.64 17.05
N LEU A 217 -11.77 5.60 16.47
CA LEU A 217 -13.04 5.01 16.88
C LEU A 217 -12.86 4.10 18.09
N LYS A 218 -13.81 4.21 19.01
CA LYS A 218 -13.96 3.34 20.17
C LYS A 218 -15.01 2.27 19.87
N PRO A 219 -15.02 1.14 20.61
CA PRO A 219 -16.08 0.13 20.46
C PRO A 219 -17.51 0.71 20.63
N ASN A 220 -17.68 1.74 21.46
CA ASN A 220 -18.98 2.42 21.61
C ASN A 220 -19.50 3.01 20.29
N ASP A 221 -18.62 3.43 19.40
CA ASP A 221 -18.99 4.05 18.12
C ASP A 221 -19.55 3.00 17.14
N LEU A 222 -19.28 1.70 17.38
CA LEU A 222 -19.84 0.60 16.59
C LEU A 222 -21.25 0.19 17.04
N ILE A 223 -21.73 0.66 18.20
CA ILE A 223 -23.06 0.30 18.72
C ILE A 223 -24.16 0.67 17.72
N TYR A 224 -24.01 1.76 16.94
CA TYR A 224 -24.96 2.13 15.91
C TYR A 224 -25.11 1.08 14.78
N ALA A 225 -24.10 0.24 14.56
CA ALA A 225 -24.16 -0.86 13.61
C ALA A 225 -24.65 -2.17 14.25
N PHE A 226 -24.22 -2.45 15.48
CA PHE A 226 -24.48 -3.72 16.19
C PHE A 226 -25.70 -3.72 17.12
N GLY A 227 -26.25 -2.55 17.41
CA GLY A 227 -27.40 -2.33 18.32
C GLY A 227 -27.02 -2.24 19.79
N ASN A 228 -26.03 -2.99 20.28
CA ASN A 228 -25.61 -2.96 21.68
C ASN A 228 -24.10 -3.22 21.88
N ARG A 229 -23.59 -2.86 23.06
CA ARG A 229 -22.17 -2.98 23.40
C ARG A 229 -21.66 -4.42 23.49
N LYS A 230 -22.49 -5.34 24.00
CA LYS A 230 -22.13 -6.76 24.16
C LYS A 230 -21.82 -7.41 22.82
N GLU A 231 -22.65 -7.16 21.80
CA GLU A 231 -22.44 -7.68 20.45
C GLU A 231 -21.18 -7.10 19.80
N VAL A 232 -20.85 -5.83 20.07
CA VAL A 232 -19.58 -5.24 19.61
C VAL A 232 -18.39 -5.93 20.26
N ASP A 233 -18.39 -6.12 21.57
CA ASP A 233 -17.25 -6.72 22.27
C ASP A 233 -17.04 -8.19 21.85
N LEU A 234 -18.12 -8.96 21.64
CA LEU A 234 -18.07 -10.32 21.10
C LEU A 234 -17.50 -10.38 19.68
N PHE A 235 -17.83 -9.39 18.85
CA PHE A 235 -17.23 -9.29 17.52
C PHE A 235 -15.75 -8.89 17.58
N LEU A 236 -15.41 -7.88 18.39
CA LEU A 236 -14.04 -7.36 18.48
C LEU A 236 -13.05 -8.35 19.14
N SER A 237 -13.56 -9.28 19.93
CA SER A 237 -12.80 -10.40 20.50
C SER A 237 -12.66 -11.58 19.53
N GLY A 238 -13.47 -11.64 18.46
CA GLY A 238 -13.52 -12.78 17.55
C GLY A 238 -14.38 -13.93 18.05
N GLU A 239 -15.08 -13.76 19.18
CA GLU A 239 -15.96 -14.80 19.76
C GLU A 239 -17.25 -15.00 18.95
N LYS A 240 -17.67 -13.99 18.19
CA LYS A 240 -18.90 -14.04 17.39
C LYS A 240 -18.79 -13.28 16.08
N ILE A 241 -19.09 -13.96 14.98
CA ILE A 241 -19.30 -13.32 13.68
C ILE A 241 -20.72 -12.74 13.63
N PRO A 242 -20.89 -11.43 13.41
CA PRO A 242 -22.21 -10.83 13.24
C PRO A 242 -22.79 -11.12 11.86
N PRO A 243 -24.11 -10.97 11.66
CA PRO A 243 -24.74 -11.14 10.35
C PRO A 243 -24.09 -10.29 9.24
N ASN A 244 -24.04 -10.82 8.02
CA ASN A 244 -23.42 -10.16 6.86
C ASN A 244 -23.90 -8.71 6.62
N LEU A 245 -25.16 -8.40 6.92
CA LEU A 245 -25.68 -7.04 6.80
C LEU A 245 -24.95 -6.06 7.75
N ILE A 246 -24.66 -6.48 8.98
CA ILE A 246 -23.92 -5.68 9.96
C ILE A 246 -22.47 -5.53 9.50
N LEU A 247 -21.83 -6.62 9.06
CA LEU A 247 -20.47 -6.57 8.52
C LEU A 247 -20.34 -5.58 7.37
N LYS A 248 -21.24 -5.65 6.37
CA LYS A 248 -21.25 -4.70 5.25
C LYS A 248 -21.41 -3.25 5.72
N LYS A 249 -22.31 -2.99 6.68
CA LYS A 249 -22.52 -1.65 7.24
C LYS A 249 -21.22 -1.12 7.88
N VAL A 250 -20.57 -1.94 8.69
CA VAL A 250 -19.34 -1.59 9.40
C VAL A 250 -18.17 -1.38 8.42
N TYR A 251 -17.99 -2.28 7.46
CA TYR A 251 -16.93 -2.17 6.46
C TYR A 251 -17.09 -0.95 5.57
N ASN A 252 -18.32 -0.63 5.16
CA ASN A 252 -18.61 0.59 4.42
C ASN A 252 -18.31 1.85 5.25
N MET A 253 -18.68 1.87 6.54
CA MET A 253 -18.33 2.98 7.44
C MET A 253 -16.83 3.20 7.56
N MET A 254 -16.04 2.13 7.50
CA MET A 254 -14.59 2.18 7.63
C MET A 254 -13.85 2.31 6.29
N GLY A 255 -14.57 2.49 5.17
CA GLY A 255 -13.97 2.57 3.84
C GLY A 255 -13.31 1.27 3.37
N LEU A 256 -13.57 0.14 4.03
CA LEU A 256 -13.05 -1.19 3.70
C LEU A 256 -13.88 -1.82 2.58
N LYS A 257 -13.95 -1.15 1.42
CA LYS A 257 -14.76 -1.59 0.26
C LYS A 257 -14.45 -3.02 -0.18
N ILE A 258 -13.19 -3.46 -0.04
CA ILE A 258 -12.78 -4.82 -0.37
C ILE A 258 -13.49 -5.90 0.45
N LEU A 259 -13.91 -5.58 1.67
CA LEU A 259 -14.60 -6.50 2.60
C LEU A 259 -16.12 -6.48 2.43
N ALA A 260 -16.68 -5.44 1.79
CA ALA A 260 -18.12 -5.30 1.62
C ALA A 260 -18.69 -6.20 0.50
N ASP A 261 -17.85 -6.60 -0.46
CA ASP A 261 -18.28 -7.12 -1.76
C ASP A 261 -17.88 -8.59 -2.09
N ARG A 262 -17.19 -9.37 -1.22
CA ARG A 262 -16.73 -10.74 -1.59
C ARG A 262 -16.66 -11.80 -0.49
N ASP A 263 -16.79 -13.06 -0.95
CA ASP A 263 -16.66 -14.35 -0.24
C ASP A 263 -15.21 -14.81 0.00
N ASP A 264 -14.20 -14.06 -0.45
CA ASP A 264 -12.77 -14.40 -0.39
C ASP A 264 -12.14 -14.22 1.02
N PHE A 265 -12.96 -14.17 2.06
CA PHE A 265 -12.54 -13.94 3.43
C PHE A 265 -13.11 -15.02 4.36
N ILE A 266 -12.27 -15.52 5.26
CA ILE A 266 -12.73 -16.36 6.37
C ILE A 266 -13.41 -15.44 7.38
N PRO A 267 -14.73 -15.56 7.60
CA PRO A 267 -15.29 -15.05 8.84
C PRO A 267 -14.67 -15.89 9.96
N SER A 268 -13.88 -15.22 10.81
CA SER A 268 -13.15 -15.82 11.94
C SER A 268 -14.02 -16.77 12.76
#